data_AF-A0A6J4KAK9-F1
#
_entry.id   AF-A0A6J4KAK9-F1
#
_cell.length_a   1.000
_cell.length_b   1.000
_cell.length_c   1.000
_cell.angle_alpha   90.00
_cell.angle_beta   90.00
_cell.angle_gamma   90.00
#
_symmetry.space_group_name_H-M   'P 1'
#
loop_
_entity.id
_entity.type
_entity.pdbx_description
1 polymer ?
#
loop_
_entity_poly.entity_id
_entity_poly.type
_entity_poly.pdbx_seq_one_letter_code
_entity_poly.pdbx_strand_id
1 'polypeptide(L)'
;MASARALPRHARAGAAAARVAGGRLRDAAIDAERRLPSRYERTFQARNAGSALERQLAPLASRLRRQRTIQQLPRALFIGGLIAFTLTILARVFGLPGLVYLALPFGALGGVFTVLAVVRQAIGPFETARRVDASLGLRERVATALELTDQLSQGPLVERQVGDALATLGAVNPRAAFPLFARGSASRRTATRNGAWGASTMAAALALALWPAGGVLPGQADRDALAMADPNRREDEAQPRFQPQTDAQAGAAVRALSERPQDAGEAQGLLAAPQPPEDNQPFGAQSGNSPSQAQQQQNSANQQNPNAADRQQALSSLGEAMRQTQTGKAAGESLRSGDTQRASQQLNQLADQARNLSPGERQSLAQAFQQASQQIGDKDRQLADAAQRASQALSQFRNQEAQQAIRDAANQVRQTGEQLQAQRELENRQQQMQNGGQPQLPQNAQQGQQGQQGQQGQQGGQQGQQAGQQRSSGPRSEGGQAGDASQIAQMEQELRNGGLQGAGGGQGEGGGTGTGQERSGPATRLATQGQMLTVDAEVRDGPSSWRPPNPNAPPSQPASQAPLPSGPISAAPVGSGMDINAVPLDLADPVRQYFTPESPKP
;
A
#
# COMPACT_ATOMS: atom_id res chain seq x y z
N MET A 1 -11.94 -46.37 -21.47
CA MET A 1 -11.87 -45.38 -22.57
C MET A 1 -11.92 -43.99 -21.94
N ALA A 2 -10.75 -43.35 -21.82
CA ALA A 2 -10.58 -42.08 -21.12
C ALA A 2 -10.00 -41.05 -22.11
N SER A 3 -10.82 -40.07 -22.50
CA SER A 3 -10.39 -38.92 -23.31
C SER A 3 -10.14 -37.74 -22.40
N ALA A 4 -8.88 -37.55 -21.99
CA ALA A 4 -8.42 -36.37 -21.27
C ALA A 4 -8.26 -35.21 -22.26
N ARG A 5 -9.14 -34.21 -22.15
CA ARG A 5 -9.11 -32.97 -22.95
C ARG A 5 -7.96 -32.08 -22.48
N ALA A 6 -6.88 -32.04 -23.26
CA ALA A 6 -5.73 -31.17 -23.00
C ALA A 6 -6.12 -29.70 -23.25
N LEU A 7 -6.13 -28.88 -22.19
CA LEU A 7 -6.31 -27.44 -22.29
C LEU A 7 -5.05 -26.76 -22.87
N PRO A 8 -5.21 -25.70 -23.70
CA PRO A 8 -4.11 -25.09 -24.44
C PRO A 8 -3.15 -24.33 -23.51
N ARG A 9 -1.86 -24.65 -23.62
CA ARG A 9 -0.75 -24.10 -22.83
C ARG A 9 -0.61 -22.56 -22.89
N HIS A 10 -1.23 -21.90 -23.87
CA HIS A 10 -1.12 -20.46 -24.06
C HIS A 10 -1.88 -19.62 -23.02
N ALA A 11 -2.92 -20.16 -22.38
CA ALA A 11 -3.71 -19.42 -21.37
C ALA A 11 -2.96 -19.19 -20.05
N ARG A 12 -1.96 -20.04 -19.71
CA ARG A 12 -1.22 -19.93 -18.45
C ARG A 12 -0.17 -18.82 -18.44
N ALA A 13 0.37 -18.43 -19.60
CA ALA A 13 1.40 -17.39 -19.69
C ALA A 13 0.84 -15.97 -19.45
N GLY A 14 -0.38 -15.69 -19.95
CA GLY A 14 -1.04 -14.38 -19.77
C GLY A 14 -1.39 -14.07 -18.31
N ALA A 15 -1.82 -15.09 -17.55
CA ALA A 15 -2.22 -14.92 -16.14
C ALA A 15 -1.04 -14.63 -15.20
N ALA A 16 0.17 -15.06 -15.54
CA ALA A 16 1.38 -14.79 -14.75
C ALA A 16 1.86 -13.33 -14.94
N ALA A 17 1.81 -12.80 -16.17
CA ALA A 17 2.21 -11.43 -16.47
C ALA A 17 1.27 -10.40 -15.80
N ALA A 18 -0.04 -10.67 -15.79
CA ALA A 18 -1.03 -9.80 -15.14
C ALA A 18 -0.83 -9.70 -13.61
N ARG A 19 -0.44 -10.79 -12.94
CA ARG A 19 -0.17 -10.79 -11.49
C ARG A 19 1.06 -9.98 -11.10
N VAL A 20 2.14 -10.05 -11.89
CA VAL A 20 3.37 -9.27 -11.62
C VAL A 20 3.14 -7.77 -11.85
N ALA A 21 2.31 -7.40 -12.82
CA ALA A 21 1.92 -6.01 -13.06
C ALA A 21 1.03 -5.46 -11.92
N GLY A 22 0.07 -6.26 -11.42
CA GLY A 22 -0.82 -5.87 -10.33
C GLY A 22 -0.10 -5.66 -8.98
N GLY A 23 0.88 -6.51 -8.65
CA GLY A 23 1.66 -6.38 -7.40
C GLY A 23 2.43 -5.06 -7.32
N ARG A 24 3.10 -4.66 -8.40
CA ARG A 24 3.92 -3.43 -8.43
C ARG A 24 3.10 -2.14 -8.40
N LEU A 25 1.85 -2.17 -8.89
CA LEU A 25 0.94 -1.02 -8.78
C LEU A 25 0.41 -0.86 -7.35
N ARG A 26 0.21 -1.97 -6.62
CA ARG A 26 -0.13 -1.95 -5.20
C ARG A 26 1.02 -1.43 -4.34
N ASP A 27 2.24 -1.88 -4.59
CA ASP A 27 3.43 -1.39 -3.86
C ASP A 27 3.61 0.13 -4.05
N ALA A 28 3.37 0.63 -5.27
CA ALA A 28 3.41 2.06 -5.55
C ALA A 28 2.28 2.87 -4.88
N ALA A 29 1.11 2.26 -4.67
CA ALA A 29 0.00 2.87 -3.94
C ALA A 29 0.27 2.91 -2.42
N ILE A 30 0.85 1.84 -1.86
CA ILE A 30 1.22 1.76 -0.45
C ILE A 30 2.37 2.74 -0.11
N ASP A 31 3.34 2.91 -1.03
CA ASP A 31 4.38 3.95 -0.89
C ASP A 31 3.82 5.37 -1.01
N ALA A 32 2.68 5.56 -1.69
CA ALA A 32 2.01 6.86 -1.75
C ALA A 32 1.27 7.21 -0.44
N GLU A 33 0.75 6.21 0.29
CA GLU A 33 0.08 6.40 1.58
C GLU A 33 1.04 6.58 2.76
N ARG A 34 2.29 6.09 2.67
CA ARG A 34 3.33 6.29 3.70
C ARG A 34 4.01 7.67 3.66
N ARG A 35 3.49 8.62 2.88
CA ARG A 35 4.01 10.00 2.87
C ARG A 35 3.73 10.64 4.23
N LEU A 36 4.81 10.83 4.99
CA LEU A 36 4.86 11.61 6.23
C LEU A 36 4.12 12.95 6.06
N PRO A 37 3.53 13.51 7.14
CA PRO A 37 2.69 14.70 7.09
C PRO A 37 3.31 15.85 6.28
N SER A 38 2.41 16.59 5.61
CA SER A 38 2.58 17.62 4.57
C SER A 38 3.63 18.73 4.77
N ARG A 39 4.34 18.80 5.90
CA ARG A 39 5.38 19.83 6.13
C ARG A 39 6.57 19.70 5.18
N TYR A 40 6.83 18.51 4.64
CA TYR A 40 7.95 18.28 3.73
C TYR A 40 7.62 18.52 2.24
N GLU A 41 6.36 18.83 1.90
CA GLU A 41 5.93 19.11 0.51
C GLU A 41 5.97 20.62 0.15
N ARG A 42 6.75 21.43 0.88
CA ARG A 42 6.95 22.83 0.52
C ARG A 42 7.59 22.93 -0.87
N THR A 43 7.01 23.72 -1.77
CA THR A 43 7.65 24.08 -3.04
C THR A 43 8.73 25.11 -2.80
N PHE A 44 9.77 25.13 -3.66
CA PHE A 44 10.77 26.20 -3.64
C PHE A 44 10.06 27.55 -3.75
N GLN A 45 10.35 28.47 -2.83
CA GLN A 45 9.80 29.80 -2.91
C GLN A 45 10.35 30.53 -4.14
N ALA A 46 9.61 31.53 -4.63
CA ALA A 46 10.09 32.40 -5.70
C ALA A 46 11.47 32.98 -5.32
N ARG A 47 12.35 33.18 -6.31
CA ARG A 47 13.77 33.52 -6.11
C ARG A 47 14.02 34.73 -5.19
N ASN A 48 13.04 35.61 -5.05
CA ASN A 48 13.12 36.83 -4.23
C ASN A 48 12.61 36.63 -2.79
N ALA A 49 11.82 35.59 -2.54
CA ALA A 49 11.24 35.30 -1.22
C ALA A 49 12.03 34.21 -0.47
N GLY A 50 12.67 33.30 -1.19
CA GLY A 50 13.40 32.18 -0.60
C GLY A 50 14.67 32.59 0.16
N SER A 51 15.00 31.81 1.20
CA SER A 51 16.25 31.97 1.95
C SER A 51 17.48 31.88 1.04
N ALA A 52 18.62 32.42 1.48
CA ALA A 52 19.88 32.29 0.73
C ALA A 52 20.23 30.82 0.42
N LEU A 53 19.87 29.93 1.34
CA LEU A 53 20.10 28.49 1.24
C LEU A 53 19.18 27.84 0.17
N GLU A 54 17.90 28.22 0.11
CA GLU A 54 17.00 27.79 -0.97
C GLU A 54 17.48 28.26 -2.35
N ARG A 55 18.03 29.49 -2.45
CA ARG A 55 18.59 30.03 -3.70
C ARG A 55 19.80 29.23 -4.19
N GLN A 56 20.68 28.79 -3.28
CA GLN A 56 21.82 27.93 -3.61
C GLN A 56 21.41 26.49 -3.95
N LEU A 57 20.32 25.99 -3.35
CA LEU A 57 19.79 24.66 -3.65
C LEU A 57 19.02 24.58 -4.98
N ALA A 58 18.44 25.68 -5.47
CA ALA A 58 17.68 25.71 -6.72
C ALA A 58 18.42 25.12 -7.95
N PRO A 59 19.70 25.44 -8.25
CA PRO A 59 20.42 24.82 -9.36
C PRO A 59 20.62 23.30 -9.16
N LEU A 60 20.89 22.86 -7.92
CA LEU A 60 21.03 21.44 -7.57
C LEU A 60 19.71 20.70 -7.75
N ALA A 61 18.59 21.29 -7.32
CA ALA A 61 17.24 20.75 -7.53
C ALA A 61 16.92 20.60 -9.03
N SER A 62 17.27 21.60 -9.86
CA SER A 62 17.05 21.53 -11.30
C SER A 62 17.83 20.37 -11.96
N ARG A 63 19.04 20.09 -11.47
CA ARG A 63 19.88 18.97 -11.93
C ARG A 63 19.31 17.63 -11.49
N LEU A 64 18.89 17.51 -10.23
CA LEU A 64 18.21 16.32 -9.72
C LEU A 64 16.93 16.01 -10.50
N ARG A 65 16.14 17.04 -10.86
CA ARG A 65 14.96 16.87 -11.72
C ARG A 65 15.34 16.31 -13.09
N ARG A 66 16.34 16.89 -13.77
CA ARG A 66 16.83 16.38 -15.06
C ARG A 66 17.33 14.93 -14.95
N GLN A 67 18.08 14.62 -13.89
CA GLN A 67 18.56 13.25 -13.64
C GLN A 67 17.39 12.28 -13.47
N ARG A 68 16.37 12.63 -12.67
CA ARG A 68 15.16 11.82 -12.47
C ARG A 68 14.38 11.64 -13.77
N THR A 69 14.22 12.70 -14.58
CA THR A 69 13.58 12.62 -15.90
C THR A 69 14.33 11.67 -16.84
N ILE A 70 15.67 11.79 -16.90
CA ILE A 70 16.51 10.91 -17.73
C ILE A 70 16.47 9.46 -17.26
N GLN A 71 16.42 9.21 -15.94
CA GLN A 71 16.30 7.86 -15.41
C GLN A 71 14.92 7.24 -15.65
N GLN A 72 13.87 8.05 -15.82
CA GLN A 72 12.51 7.57 -16.08
C GLN A 72 12.20 7.42 -17.58
N LEU A 73 12.99 8.02 -18.48
CA LEU A 73 12.84 7.88 -19.94
C LEU A 73 12.74 6.42 -20.42
N PRO A 74 13.60 5.48 -19.97
CA PRO A 74 13.47 4.07 -20.34
C PRO A 74 12.19 3.42 -19.83
N ARG A 75 11.69 3.83 -18.65
CA ARG A 75 10.44 3.33 -18.08
C ARG A 75 9.23 3.87 -18.85
N ALA A 76 9.26 5.15 -19.24
CA ALA A 76 8.24 5.77 -20.08
C ALA A 76 8.17 5.10 -21.45
N LEU A 77 9.33 4.79 -22.05
CA LEU A 77 9.41 4.06 -23.32
C LEU A 77 8.81 2.64 -23.17
N PHE A 78 9.13 1.94 -22.08
CA PHE A 78 8.55 0.63 -21.79
C PHE A 78 7.03 0.67 -21.64
N ILE A 79 6.49 1.63 -20.87
CA ILE A 79 5.04 1.80 -20.68
C ILE A 79 4.35 2.15 -22.00
N GLY A 80 4.90 3.09 -22.77
CA GLY A 80 4.37 3.46 -24.08
C GLY A 80 4.38 2.30 -25.08
N GLY A 81 5.48 1.53 -25.12
CA GLY A 81 5.58 0.32 -25.94
C GLY A 81 4.58 -0.76 -25.53
N LEU A 82 4.32 -0.93 -24.23
CA LEU A 82 3.32 -1.88 -23.73
C LEU A 82 1.89 -1.46 -24.09
N ILE A 83 1.58 -0.17 -24.03
CA ILE A 83 0.27 0.38 -24.47
C ILE A 83 0.08 0.14 -25.97
N ALA A 84 1.07 0.52 -26.80
CA ALA A 84 1.02 0.30 -28.24
C ALA A 84 0.84 -1.18 -28.58
N PHE A 85 1.65 -2.06 -27.97
CA PHE A 85 1.57 -3.50 -28.18
C PHE A 85 0.20 -4.08 -27.82
N THR A 86 -0.35 -3.66 -26.66
CA THR A 86 -1.67 -4.13 -26.20
C THR A 86 -2.79 -3.68 -27.13
N LEU A 87 -2.78 -2.41 -27.57
CA LEU A 87 -3.76 -1.89 -28.52
C LEU A 87 -3.66 -2.58 -29.88
N THR A 88 -2.45 -2.86 -30.38
CA THR A 88 -2.25 -3.60 -31.63
C THR A 88 -2.82 -5.02 -31.54
N ILE A 89 -2.60 -5.74 -30.44
CA ILE A 89 -3.20 -7.06 -30.22
C ILE A 89 -4.72 -6.96 -30.21
N LEU A 90 -5.28 -6.00 -29.47
CA LEU A 90 -6.73 -5.81 -29.36
C LEU A 90 -7.36 -5.53 -30.74
N ALA A 91 -6.77 -4.60 -31.49
CA ALA A 91 -7.19 -4.27 -32.85
C ALA A 91 -7.20 -5.50 -33.77
N ARG A 92 -6.21 -6.39 -33.63
CA ARG A 92 -6.14 -7.63 -34.40
C ARG A 92 -7.19 -8.66 -33.99
N VAL A 93 -7.39 -8.86 -32.68
CA VAL A 93 -8.36 -9.83 -32.14
C VAL A 93 -9.80 -9.47 -32.54
N PHE A 94 -10.12 -8.18 -32.61
CA PHE A 94 -11.45 -7.70 -33.00
C PHE A 94 -11.61 -7.39 -34.50
N GLY A 95 -10.58 -7.63 -35.32
CA GLY A 95 -10.67 -7.38 -36.76
C GLY A 95 -10.85 -5.90 -37.12
N LEU A 96 -10.29 -4.99 -36.33
CA LEU A 96 -10.39 -3.54 -36.51
C LEU A 96 -9.07 -2.98 -37.07
N PRO A 97 -8.80 -3.09 -38.39
CA PRO A 97 -7.50 -2.72 -38.96
C PRO A 97 -7.16 -1.24 -38.77
N GLY A 98 -8.17 -0.36 -38.74
CA GLY A 98 -7.97 1.07 -38.50
C GLY A 98 -7.37 1.40 -37.12
N LEU A 99 -7.69 0.60 -36.09
CA LEU A 99 -7.18 0.83 -34.74
C LEU A 99 -5.67 0.54 -34.61
N VAL A 100 -5.11 -0.29 -35.49
CA VAL A 100 -3.67 -0.61 -35.47
C VAL A 100 -2.84 0.66 -35.69
N TYR A 101 -3.27 1.56 -36.57
CA TYR A 101 -2.58 2.82 -36.83
C TYR A 101 -2.71 3.82 -35.67
N LEU A 102 -3.76 3.70 -34.85
CA LEU A 102 -3.93 4.51 -33.64
C LEU A 102 -3.09 4.00 -32.45
N ALA A 103 -2.68 2.72 -32.45
CA ALA A 103 -1.91 2.15 -31.34
C ALA A 103 -0.57 2.88 -31.10
N LEU A 104 0.13 3.28 -32.16
CA LEU A 104 1.41 4.01 -32.08
C LEU A 104 1.27 5.40 -31.45
N PRO A 105 0.38 6.31 -31.91
CA PRO A 105 0.22 7.61 -31.27
C PRO A 105 -0.27 7.48 -29.82
N PHE A 106 -1.15 6.53 -29.50
CA PHE A 106 -1.55 6.29 -28.11
C PHE A 106 -0.39 5.80 -27.23
N GLY A 107 0.47 4.91 -27.74
CA GLY A 107 1.68 4.49 -27.04
C GLY A 107 2.66 5.65 -26.82
N ALA A 108 2.86 6.50 -27.83
CA ALA A 108 3.69 7.70 -27.73
C ALA A 108 3.12 8.68 -26.70
N LEU A 109 1.80 8.94 -26.72
CA LEU A 109 1.12 9.78 -25.75
C LEU A 109 1.24 9.23 -24.32
N GLY A 110 1.11 7.92 -24.12
CA GLY A 110 1.33 7.28 -22.82
C GLY A 110 2.76 7.46 -22.29
N GLY A 111 3.75 7.35 -23.19
CA GLY A 111 5.15 7.65 -22.88
C GLY A 111 5.36 9.12 -22.49
N VAL A 112 4.84 10.06 -23.29
CA VAL A 112 4.91 11.51 -23.02
C VAL A 112 4.24 11.86 -21.70
N PHE A 113 3.04 11.31 -21.43
CA PHE A 113 2.32 11.52 -20.17
C PHE A 113 3.14 11.04 -18.97
N THR A 114 3.80 9.88 -19.08
CA THR A 114 4.68 9.36 -18.02
C THR A 114 5.86 10.31 -17.75
N VAL A 115 6.52 10.81 -18.81
CA VAL A 115 7.60 11.80 -18.67
C VAL A 115 7.09 13.09 -18.05
N LEU A 116 5.93 13.59 -18.52
CA LEU A 116 5.31 14.81 -18.01
C LEU A 116 4.92 14.67 -16.54
N ALA A 117 4.34 13.54 -16.14
CA ALA A 117 4.01 13.25 -14.74
C ALA A 117 5.26 13.30 -13.84
N VAL A 118 6.39 12.75 -14.30
CA VAL A 118 7.67 12.81 -13.58
C VAL A 118 8.23 14.25 -13.54
N VAL A 119 8.14 15.00 -14.64
CA VAL A 119 8.60 16.40 -14.69
C VAL A 119 7.77 17.30 -13.77
N ARG A 120 6.47 17.01 -13.61
CA ARG A 120 5.56 17.74 -12.72
C ARG A 120 5.75 17.39 -11.24
N GLN A 121 6.41 16.28 -10.90
CA GLN A 121 6.78 15.99 -9.51
C GLN A 121 7.84 16.99 -9.05
N ALA A 122 7.38 18.04 -8.36
CA ALA A 122 8.25 19.03 -7.76
C ALA A 122 9.11 18.36 -6.67
N ILE A 123 10.42 18.37 -6.84
CA ILE A 123 11.36 18.05 -5.76
C ILE A 123 11.37 19.26 -4.83
N GLY A 124 11.05 19.03 -3.54
CA GLY A 124 11.06 20.05 -2.49
C GLY A 124 12.48 20.44 -2.04
N PRO A 125 12.64 21.55 -1.30
CA PRO A 125 13.93 22.03 -0.83
C PRO A 125 14.56 21.07 0.19
N PHE A 126 13.77 20.50 1.11
CA PHE A 126 14.26 19.50 2.07
C PHE A 126 14.71 18.20 1.43
N GLU A 127 13.98 17.69 0.43
CA GLU A 127 14.41 16.49 -0.31
C GLU A 127 15.70 16.77 -1.08
N THR A 128 15.84 17.97 -1.65
CA THR A 128 17.07 18.41 -2.31
C THR A 128 18.23 18.46 -1.31
N ALA A 129 18.04 19.09 -0.15
CA ALA A 129 19.05 19.19 0.91
C ALA A 129 19.52 17.81 1.38
N ARG A 130 18.59 16.90 1.72
CA ARG A 130 18.94 15.53 2.15
C ARG A 130 19.69 14.74 1.08
N ARG A 131 19.31 14.88 -0.19
CA ARG A 131 20.03 14.21 -1.30
C ARG A 131 21.42 14.79 -1.52
N VAL A 132 21.59 16.09 -1.31
CA VAL A 132 22.90 16.76 -1.35
C VAL A 132 23.77 16.29 -0.17
N ASP A 133 23.21 16.22 1.02
CA ASP A 133 23.93 15.70 2.19
C ASP A 133 24.37 14.26 1.99
N ALA A 134 23.50 13.40 1.43
CA ALA A 134 23.82 12.01 1.15
C ALA A 134 24.86 11.85 0.02
N SER A 135 24.81 12.67 -1.04
CA SER A 135 25.76 12.55 -2.17
C SER A 135 27.15 13.07 -1.84
N LEU A 136 27.24 14.05 -0.94
CA LEU A 136 28.49 14.68 -0.52
C LEU A 136 29.01 14.17 0.84
N GLY A 137 28.25 13.32 1.52
CA GLY A 137 28.61 12.80 2.85
C GLY A 137 28.57 13.85 3.96
N LEU A 138 27.75 14.90 3.83
CA LEU A 138 27.71 16.04 4.75
C LEU A 138 26.97 15.77 6.07
N ARG A 139 26.51 14.53 6.33
CA ARG A 139 25.84 14.12 7.59
C ARG A 139 24.70 15.07 8.01
N GLU A 140 23.77 15.35 7.09
CA GLU A 140 22.56 16.17 7.32
C GLU A 140 22.79 17.67 7.58
N ARG A 141 24.02 18.19 7.45
CA ARG A 141 24.32 19.62 7.69
C ARG A 141 23.43 20.58 6.90
N VAL A 142 23.21 20.31 5.62
CA VAL A 142 22.41 21.20 4.76
C VAL A 142 20.93 21.10 5.12
N ALA A 143 20.43 19.89 5.39
CA ALA A 143 19.06 19.67 5.82
C ALA A 143 18.76 20.35 7.17
N THR A 144 19.65 20.23 8.15
CA THR A 144 19.51 20.89 9.46
C THR A 144 19.58 22.42 9.34
N ALA A 145 20.50 22.96 8.55
CA ALA A 145 20.56 24.41 8.32
C ALA A 145 19.29 24.94 7.66
N LEU A 146 18.72 24.20 6.71
CA LEU A 146 17.44 24.54 6.09
C LEU A 146 16.29 24.49 7.10
N GLU A 147 16.26 23.48 7.98
CA GLU A 147 15.25 23.34 9.03
C GLU A 147 15.30 24.49 10.03
N LEU A 148 16.50 24.86 10.50
CA LEU A 148 16.69 25.98 11.41
C LEU A 148 16.24 27.32 10.80
N THR A 149 16.50 27.49 9.49
CA THR A 149 16.05 28.67 8.74
C THR A 149 14.53 28.71 8.62
N ASP A 150 13.87 27.56 8.41
CA ASP A 150 12.42 27.46 8.26
C ASP A 150 11.67 27.62 9.60
N GLN A 151 12.26 27.16 10.70
CA GLN A 151 11.75 27.34 12.05
C GLN A 151 11.90 28.78 12.59
N LEU A 152 12.45 29.70 11.79
CA LEU A 152 12.74 31.08 12.18
C LEU A 152 13.57 31.17 13.48
N SER A 153 14.40 30.16 13.74
CA SER A 153 15.26 30.14 14.93
C SER A 153 16.36 31.17 14.77
N GLN A 154 16.45 32.11 15.71
CA GLN A 154 17.47 33.16 15.73
C GLN A 154 18.53 32.84 16.79
N GLY A 155 19.80 33.07 16.47
CA GLY A 155 20.90 32.93 17.42
C GLY A 155 22.26 32.82 16.74
N PRO A 156 23.35 33.21 17.43
CA PRO A 156 24.69 33.25 16.84
C PRO A 156 25.20 31.85 16.42
N LEU A 157 24.74 30.79 17.09
CA LEU A 157 25.05 29.42 16.69
C LEU A 157 24.34 29.03 15.39
N VAL A 158 23.07 29.41 15.23
CA VAL A 158 22.28 29.14 14.03
C VAL A 158 22.88 29.88 12.84
N GLU A 159 23.27 31.14 13.01
CA GLU A 159 23.93 31.93 11.97
C GLU A 159 25.25 31.27 11.51
N ARG A 160 26.06 30.75 12.45
CA ARG A 160 27.29 30.02 12.12
C ARG A 160 27.00 28.71 11.38
N GLN A 161 25.98 27.95 11.79
CA GLN A 161 25.60 26.69 11.14
C GLN A 161 25.05 26.92 9.73
N VAL A 162 24.21 27.94 9.55
CA VAL A 162 23.69 28.34 8.23
C VAL A 162 24.82 28.87 7.35
N GLY A 163 25.75 29.65 7.91
CA GLY A 163 26.95 30.14 7.23
C GLY A 163 27.87 29.00 6.75
N ASP A 164 28.13 28.00 7.59
CA ASP A 164 28.93 26.82 7.23
C ASP A 164 28.27 26.00 6.11
N ALA A 165 26.95 25.78 6.20
CA ALA A 165 26.19 25.08 5.16
C ALA A 165 26.20 25.85 3.83
N LEU A 166 26.08 27.19 3.87
CA LEU A 166 26.16 28.04 2.68
C LEU A 166 27.55 28.03 2.05
N ALA A 167 28.62 28.11 2.85
CA ALA A 167 30.00 28.03 2.36
C ALA A 167 30.27 26.67 1.71
N THR A 168 29.81 25.59 2.34
CA THR A 168 29.91 24.23 1.81
C THR A 168 29.16 24.09 0.49
N LEU A 169 27.90 24.54 0.41
CA LEU A 169 27.11 24.51 -0.82
C LEU A 169 27.73 25.36 -1.94
N GLY A 170 28.35 26.50 -1.60
CA GLY A 170 29.01 27.38 -2.57
C GLY A 170 30.23 26.74 -3.25
N ALA A 171 30.90 25.79 -2.58
CA ALA A 171 32.04 25.05 -3.13
C ALA A 171 31.62 23.86 -4.02
N VAL A 172 30.36 23.42 -3.94
CA VAL A 172 29.89 22.22 -4.62
C VAL A 172 29.58 22.51 -6.09
N ASN A 173 30.25 21.80 -7.00
CA ASN A 173 29.88 21.82 -8.41
C ASN A 173 28.64 20.92 -8.65
N PRO A 174 27.48 21.48 -9.10
CA PRO A 174 26.26 20.70 -9.29
C PRO A 174 26.40 19.54 -10.28
N ARG A 175 27.31 19.65 -11.26
CA ARG A 175 27.53 18.60 -12.26
C ARG A 175 28.33 17.42 -11.71
N ALA A 176 29.24 17.68 -10.77
CA ALA A 176 30.05 16.65 -10.13
C ALA A 176 29.25 15.92 -9.03
N ALA A 177 28.45 16.66 -8.25
CA ALA A 177 27.63 16.08 -7.19
C ALA A 177 26.52 15.15 -7.71
N PHE A 178 25.94 15.47 -8.87
CA PHE A 178 24.85 14.70 -9.48
C PHE A 178 25.14 14.39 -10.95
N PRO A 179 26.02 13.40 -11.23
CA PRO A 179 26.22 12.94 -12.60
C PRO A 179 24.92 12.35 -13.14
N LEU A 180 24.61 12.63 -14.42
CA LEU A 180 23.38 12.14 -15.07
C LEU A 180 23.27 10.61 -14.96
N PHE A 181 24.40 9.92 -15.07
CA PHE A 181 24.54 8.50 -14.81
C PHE A 181 25.72 8.30 -13.87
N ALA A 182 25.45 7.87 -12.64
CA ALA A 182 26.52 7.45 -11.74
C ALA A 182 27.28 6.27 -12.39
N ARG A 183 28.60 6.39 -12.51
CA ARG A 183 29.43 5.29 -13.03
C ARG A 183 29.29 4.10 -12.07
N GLY A 184 28.94 2.93 -12.62
CA GLY A 184 28.79 1.69 -11.86
C GLY A 184 27.47 1.51 -11.10
N SER A 185 26.55 2.48 -11.12
CA SER A 185 25.31 2.32 -10.35
C SER A 185 24.41 1.21 -10.93
N ALA A 186 23.75 0.46 -10.03
CA ALA A 186 22.72 -0.50 -10.40
C ALA A 186 21.59 0.15 -11.24
N SER A 187 21.36 1.46 -11.07
CA SER A 187 20.39 2.22 -11.86
C SER A 187 20.73 2.27 -13.36
N ARG A 188 22.01 2.25 -13.75
CA ARG A 188 22.39 2.19 -15.17
C ARG A 188 22.00 0.85 -15.77
N ARG A 189 22.24 -0.26 -15.05
CA ARG A 189 21.86 -1.62 -15.48
C ARG A 189 20.35 -1.79 -15.62
N THR A 190 19.58 -1.23 -14.69
CA THR A 190 18.11 -1.26 -14.80
C THR A 190 17.59 -0.36 -15.90
N ALA A 191 18.17 0.83 -16.10
CA ALA A 191 17.83 1.74 -17.18
C ALA A 191 18.08 1.12 -18.56
N THR A 192 19.24 0.49 -18.79
CA THR A 192 19.53 -0.18 -20.07
C THR A 192 18.62 -1.38 -20.29
N ARG A 193 18.37 -2.19 -19.25
CA ARG A 193 17.44 -3.33 -19.34
C ARG A 193 16.03 -2.87 -19.70
N ASN A 194 15.49 -1.88 -18.99
CA ASN A 194 14.14 -1.37 -19.26
C ASN A 194 14.05 -0.70 -20.65
N GLY A 195 15.11 0.00 -21.06
CA GLY A 195 15.20 0.57 -22.40
C GLY A 195 15.20 -0.50 -23.48
N ALA A 196 15.97 -1.58 -23.30
CA ALA A 196 15.99 -2.72 -24.21
C ALA A 196 14.62 -3.41 -24.30
N TRP A 197 13.95 -3.63 -23.16
CA TRP A 197 12.59 -4.18 -23.15
C TRP A 197 11.59 -3.26 -23.84
N GLY A 198 11.63 -1.95 -23.57
CA GLY A 198 10.73 -0.99 -24.21
C GLY A 198 10.96 -0.89 -25.72
N ALA A 199 12.22 -0.90 -26.17
CA ALA A 199 12.54 -0.91 -27.60
C ALA A 199 12.03 -2.21 -28.25
N SER A 200 12.20 -3.35 -27.57
CA SER A 200 11.72 -4.64 -28.05
C SER A 200 10.19 -4.71 -28.14
N THR A 201 9.46 -4.18 -27.15
CA THR A 201 7.99 -4.15 -27.20
C THR A 201 7.47 -3.22 -28.29
N MET A 202 8.12 -2.07 -28.49
CA MET A 202 7.78 -1.16 -29.59
C MET A 202 8.06 -1.79 -30.96
N ALA A 203 9.22 -2.44 -31.12
CA ALA A 203 9.55 -3.18 -32.34
C ALA A 203 8.57 -4.32 -32.61
N ALA A 204 8.14 -5.05 -31.58
CA ALA A 204 7.12 -6.10 -31.70
C ALA A 204 5.74 -5.52 -32.09
N ALA A 205 5.35 -4.37 -31.52
CA ALA A 205 4.11 -3.68 -31.89
C ALA A 205 4.14 -3.21 -33.36
N LEU A 206 5.28 -2.67 -33.81
CA LEU A 206 5.49 -2.28 -35.21
C LEU A 206 5.49 -3.48 -36.16
N ALA A 207 6.19 -4.56 -35.78
CA ALA A 207 6.19 -5.79 -36.56
C ALA A 207 4.78 -6.38 -36.68
N LEU A 208 4.01 -6.41 -35.59
CA LEU A 208 2.60 -6.83 -35.62
C LEU A 208 1.71 -5.87 -36.40
N ALA A 209 1.98 -4.57 -36.38
CA ALA A 209 1.23 -3.60 -37.14
C ALA A 209 1.44 -3.76 -38.64
N LEU A 210 2.70 -3.93 -39.07
CA LEU A 210 3.12 -4.12 -40.45
C LEU A 210 2.94 -5.54 -40.97
N TRP A 211 2.77 -6.52 -40.07
CA TRP A 211 2.54 -7.90 -40.47
C TRP A 211 1.31 -7.93 -41.39
N PRO A 212 1.41 -8.43 -42.63
CA PRO A 212 0.25 -8.47 -43.51
C PRO A 212 -0.87 -9.14 -42.74
N ALA A 213 -2.05 -8.51 -42.70
CA ALA A 213 -3.25 -9.17 -42.19
C ALA A 213 -3.53 -10.31 -43.17
N GLY A 214 -2.78 -11.41 -42.98
CA GLY A 214 -2.79 -12.59 -43.82
C GLY A 214 -4.23 -12.98 -43.97
N GLY A 215 -4.64 -13.02 -45.24
CA GLY A 215 -6.02 -12.88 -45.63
C GLY A 215 -6.93 -13.81 -44.85
N VAL A 216 -8.17 -13.35 -44.70
CA VAL A 216 -9.30 -14.25 -44.97
C VAL A 216 -8.84 -15.14 -46.12
N LEU A 217 -8.61 -16.43 -45.85
CA LEU A 217 -8.29 -17.38 -46.91
C LEU A 217 -9.31 -17.09 -48.03
N PRO A 218 -8.89 -16.75 -49.26
CA PRO A 218 -9.80 -16.36 -50.33
C PRO A 218 -10.70 -17.52 -50.83
N GLY A 219 -11.14 -18.40 -49.94
CA GLY A 219 -11.93 -19.59 -50.23
C GLY A 219 -13.12 -19.83 -49.30
N GLN A 220 -13.53 -18.87 -48.46
CA GLN A 220 -14.80 -19.00 -47.72
C GLN A 220 -15.90 -18.08 -48.24
N ALA A 221 -15.62 -16.82 -48.58
CA ALA A 221 -16.64 -15.95 -49.18
C ALA A 221 -17.05 -16.41 -50.60
N ASP A 222 -16.12 -16.98 -51.37
CA ASP A 222 -16.43 -17.56 -52.68
C ASP A 222 -17.17 -18.90 -52.60
N ARG A 223 -17.10 -19.63 -51.48
CA ARG A 223 -17.88 -20.89 -51.34
C ARG A 223 -19.37 -20.62 -51.13
N ASP A 224 -19.74 -19.53 -50.48
CA ASP A 224 -21.15 -19.17 -50.33
C ASP A 224 -21.68 -18.48 -51.60
N ALA A 225 -20.84 -17.78 -52.37
CA ALA A 225 -21.21 -17.25 -53.69
C ALA A 225 -21.31 -18.34 -54.78
N LEU A 226 -20.46 -19.37 -54.73
CA LEU A 226 -20.51 -20.52 -55.65
C LEU A 226 -21.54 -21.58 -55.24
N ALA A 227 -22.05 -21.59 -54.01
CA ALA A 227 -23.15 -22.47 -53.59
C ALA A 227 -24.55 -21.97 -54.02
N MET A 228 -24.69 -20.71 -54.48
CA MET A 228 -25.95 -20.20 -55.08
C MET A 228 -25.99 -20.30 -56.60
N ALA A 229 -24.92 -20.74 -57.26
CA ALA A 229 -24.94 -21.10 -58.67
C ALA A 229 -25.33 -22.58 -58.79
N ASP A 230 -26.60 -22.89 -58.52
CA ASP A 230 -27.21 -24.19 -58.84
C ASP A 230 -27.46 -24.26 -60.35
N PRO A 231 -26.72 -25.08 -61.13
CA PRO A 231 -26.92 -25.20 -62.57
C PRO A 231 -28.16 -26.02 -62.95
N ASN A 232 -28.90 -26.60 -61.99
CA ASN A 232 -30.01 -27.52 -62.28
C ASN A 232 -31.40 -26.88 -62.31
N ARG A 233 -31.52 -25.54 -62.29
CA ARG A 233 -32.82 -24.85 -62.34
C ARG A 233 -33.28 -24.47 -63.76
N ARG A 234 -32.73 -25.10 -64.80
CA ARG A 234 -33.17 -24.95 -66.20
C ARG A 234 -33.59 -26.31 -66.73
N GLU A 235 -34.87 -26.64 -66.54
CA GLU A 235 -35.65 -27.59 -67.34
C GLU A 235 -36.96 -27.80 -66.57
N ASP A 236 -37.90 -26.86 -66.72
CA ASP A 236 -39.32 -27.20 -66.89
C ASP A 236 -40.15 -25.93 -67.13
N GLU A 237 -41.08 -26.08 -68.07
CA GLU A 237 -42.19 -25.18 -68.43
C GLU A 237 -41.87 -23.96 -69.31
N ALA A 238 -41.47 -24.29 -70.53
CA ALA A 238 -42.02 -23.63 -71.71
C ALA A 238 -43.44 -24.17 -72.00
N GLN A 239 -44.46 -23.31 -71.98
CA GLN A 239 -45.50 -23.37 -73.02
C GLN A 239 -46.23 -22.04 -73.24
N PRO A 240 -46.39 -21.60 -74.51
CA PRO A 240 -46.94 -20.30 -74.88
C PRO A 240 -48.44 -20.40 -75.22
N ARG A 241 -49.20 -19.34 -74.95
CA ARG A 241 -50.45 -19.09 -75.65
C ARG A 241 -50.60 -17.60 -75.97
N PHE A 242 -50.32 -17.29 -77.23
CA PHE A 242 -50.88 -16.18 -78.01
C PHE A 242 -52.39 -16.06 -77.76
N GLN A 243 -53.02 -14.88 -77.71
CA GLN A 243 -53.28 -13.93 -78.81
C GLN A 243 -54.07 -12.69 -78.24
N PRO A 244 -54.47 -11.66 -79.03
CA PRO A 244 -54.13 -10.24 -78.80
C PRO A 244 -55.37 -9.31 -78.73
N GLN A 245 -55.16 -8.00 -78.96
CA GLN A 245 -56.14 -6.89 -79.18
C GLN A 245 -56.59 -6.17 -77.89
N THR A 246 -56.69 -4.84 -77.81
CA THR A 246 -56.49 -3.70 -78.72
C THR A 246 -56.54 -2.41 -77.88
N ASP A 247 -55.75 -1.42 -78.30
CA ASP A 247 -56.02 0.03 -78.34
C ASP A 247 -56.62 0.81 -77.15
N ALA A 248 -55.81 1.81 -76.77
CA ALA A 248 -56.15 3.23 -76.65
C ALA A 248 -57.18 3.73 -75.60
N GLN A 249 -56.71 4.66 -74.76
CA GLN A 249 -57.34 5.89 -74.22
C GLN A 249 -56.87 6.08 -72.76
N ALA A 250 -55.92 6.98 -72.45
CA ALA A 250 -56.07 8.43 -72.39
C ALA A 250 -57.27 8.90 -71.54
N GLY A 251 -56.98 9.49 -70.38
CA GLY A 251 -57.81 10.55 -69.79
C GLY A 251 -58.60 10.18 -68.53
N ALA A 252 -58.13 10.72 -67.41
CA ALA A 252 -58.89 11.45 -66.39
C ALA A 252 -60.32 10.98 -66.01
N ALA A 253 -60.48 10.75 -64.70
CA ALA A 253 -61.51 11.31 -63.81
C ALA A 253 -62.24 10.28 -62.93
N VAL A 254 -62.02 10.43 -61.61
CA VAL A 254 -63.06 10.68 -60.57
C VAL A 254 -64.19 9.65 -60.38
N ARG A 255 -64.28 9.15 -59.13
CA ARG A 255 -65.47 8.59 -58.42
C ARG A 255 -66.02 7.25 -58.97
N ALA A 256 -66.56 6.32 -58.18
CA ALA A 256 -66.81 6.16 -56.75
C ALA A 256 -67.27 4.69 -56.52
N LEU A 257 -67.51 4.37 -55.24
CA LEU A 257 -68.22 3.20 -54.66
C LEU A 257 -67.34 1.96 -54.49
N SER A 258 -66.94 1.62 -53.25
CA SER A 258 -67.70 0.92 -52.20
C SER A 258 -67.02 -0.45 -52.06
N GLU A 259 -66.50 -0.93 -50.94
CA GLU A 259 -67.10 -1.03 -49.61
C GLU A 259 -66.02 -1.45 -48.60
N ARG A 260 -66.32 -1.15 -47.34
CA ARG A 260 -65.54 -1.36 -46.12
C ARG A 260 -66.35 -2.32 -45.23
N PRO A 261 -65.68 -3.12 -44.37
CA PRO A 261 -66.05 -3.20 -42.95
C PRO A 261 -64.79 -2.91 -42.10
N GLN A 262 -64.74 -1.99 -41.11
CA GLN A 262 -65.39 -1.96 -39.78
C GLN A 262 -65.09 -3.26 -39.02
N ASP A 263 -64.27 -3.28 -37.98
CA ASP A 263 -64.46 -2.62 -36.67
C ASP A 263 -63.11 -2.15 -36.06
N ALA A 264 -62.97 -0.88 -35.62
CA ALA A 264 -63.27 -0.35 -34.27
C ALA A 264 -62.26 -0.85 -33.21
N GLY A 265 -61.55 -0.05 -32.44
CA GLY A 265 -61.52 1.38 -32.06
C GLY A 265 -60.42 1.48 -30.97
N GLU A 266 -59.91 2.58 -30.42
CA GLU A 266 -60.17 4.02 -30.33
C GLU A 266 -58.82 4.62 -29.87
N ALA A 267 -58.33 5.70 -30.49
CA ALA A 267 -58.34 7.09 -29.99
C ALA A 267 -57.34 7.36 -28.83
N GLN A 268 -56.54 8.42 -28.74
CA GLN A 268 -56.40 9.74 -29.40
C GLN A 268 -54.88 10.06 -29.46
N GLY A 269 -54.29 10.73 -30.46
CA GLY A 269 -54.40 12.17 -30.79
C GLY A 269 -53.31 12.97 -30.02
N LEU A 270 -52.49 13.88 -30.56
CA LEU A 270 -52.46 14.63 -31.82
C LEU A 270 -50.99 15.01 -32.19
N LEU A 271 -50.81 15.31 -33.48
CA LEU A 271 -49.63 15.82 -34.17
C LEU A 271 -49.22 17.26 -33.78
N ALA A 272 -47.93 17.62 -33.92
CA ALA A 272 -47.44 18.48 -35.03
C ALA A 272 -46.01 19.04 -34.83
N ALA A 273 -45.14 18.69 -35.79
CA ALA A 273 -44.11 19.43 -36.57
C ALA A 273 -43.32 20.67 -36.05
N PRO A 274 -42.12 20.96 -36.63
CA PRO A 274 -41.01 21.76 -36.06
C PRO A 274 -40.79 23.16 -36.68
N GLN A 275 -40.04 24.06 -36.00
CA GLN A 275 -39.11 25.15 -36.48
C GLN A 275 -38.99 26.34 -35.46
N PRO A 276 -38.03 27.32 -35.55
CA PRO A 276 -36.80 27.33 -34.72
C PRO A 276 -36.62 28.70 -33.96
N PRO A 277 -35.39 29.23 -33.72
CA PRO A 277 -34.91 29.73 -32.41
C PRO A 277 -35.19 31.23 -32.12
N GLU A 278 -35.28 31.63 -30.85
CA GLU A 278 -34.74 32.89 -30.28
C GLU A 278 -35.05 33.06 -28.77
N ASP A 279 -33.99 33.39 -28.02
CA ASP A 279 -33.84 34.24 -26.83
C ASP A 279 -34.83 34.32 -25.64
N ASN A 280 -34.17 34.44 -24.46
CA ASN A 280 -34.56 35.05 -23.17
C ASN A 280 -35.26 34.22 -22.06
N GLN A 281 -34.41 33.67 -21.16
CA GLN A 281 -34.41 33.69 -19.66
C GLN A 281 -35.68 33.32 -18.84
N PRO A 282 -35.60 33.17 -17.49
CA PRO A 282 -34.74 32.33 -16.62
C PRO A 282 -35.59 31.44 -15.64
N PHE A 283 -34.92 30.74 -14.70
CA PHE A 283 -35.46 30.05 -13.50
C PHE A 283 -36.06 28.62 -13.62
N GLY A 284 -35.53 27.72 -12.77
CA GLY A 284 -36.22 26.48 -12.36
C GLY A 284 -35.30 25.28 -12.13
N ALA A 285 -34.65 25.21 -10.97
CA ALA A 285 -33.79 24.08 -10.57
C ALA A 285 -34.57 22.75 -10.45
N GLN A 286 -34.17 21.73 -11.21
CA GLN A 286 -34.56 20.33 -11.01
C GLN A 286 -33.32 19.49 -10.67
N SER A 287 -32.91 19.57 -9.40
CA SER A 287 -31.99 18.61 -8.79
C SER A 287 -32.79 17.41 -8.26
N GLY A 288 -32.98 16.40 -9.10
CA GLY A 288 -33.51 15.09 -8.71
C GLY A 288 -32.41 14.19 -8.14
N ASN A 289 -32.08 14.34 -6.85
CA ASN A 289 -31.27 13.37 -6.11
C ASN A 289 -32.08 12.09 -5.90
N SER A 290 -31.78 11.04 -6.67
CA SER A 290 -32.34 9.70 -6.49
C SER A 290 -31.46 8.90 -5.51
N PRO A 291 -31.92 8.54 -4.28
CA PRO A 291 -31.16 7.77 -3.30
C PRO A 291 -31.03 6.26 -3.62
N SER A 292 -31.39 5.82 -4.83
CA SER A 292 -31.52 4.40 -5.19
C SER A 292 -30.19 3.70 -5.54
N GLN A 293 -29.09 4.41 -5.79
CA GLN A 293 -27.81 3.76 -6.16
C GLN A 293 -26.98 3.28 -4.95
N ALA A 294 -27.09 3.94 -3.79
CA ALA A 294 -26.37 3.49 -2.58
C ALA A 294 -26.95 2.19 -2.01
N GLN A 295 -28.26 1.95 -2.18
CA GLN A 295 -28.94 0.79 -1.59
C GLN A 295 -28.81 -0.49 -2.45
N GLN A 296 -28.61 -0.36 -3.76
CA GLN A 296 -28.38 -1.51 -4.65
C GLN A 296 -26.96 -2.09 -4.53
N GLN A 297 -25.96 -1.27 -4.18
CA GLN A 297 -24.60 -1.76 -3.91
C GLN A 297 -24.49 -2.51 -2.57
N GLN A 298 -25.37 -2.20 -1.61
CA GLN A 298 -25.38 -2.85 -0.29
C GLN A 298 -26.16 -4.18 -0.29
N ASN A 299 -27.23 -4.30 -1.08
CA ASN A 299 -28.00 -5.55 -1.19
C ASN A 299 -27.28 -6.65 -2.01
N SER A 300 -26.38 -6.27 -2.91
CA SER A 300 -25.57 -7.24 -3.67
C SER A 300 -24.46 -7.88 -2.83
N ALA A 301 -24.02 -7.24 -1.74
CA ALA A 301 -23.03 -7.79 -0.81
C ALA A 301 -23.63 -8.77 0.22
N ASN A 302 -24.94 -8.70 0.46
CA ASN A 302 -25.62 -9.51 1.48
C ASN A 302 -26.08 -10.90 0.98
N GLN A 303 -26.22 -11.12 -0.32
CA GLN A 303 -26.71 -12.42 -0.85
C GLN A 303 -25.59 -13.39 -1.29
N GLN A 304 -24.32 -13.05 -1.09
CA GLN A 304 -23.17 -13.85 -1.54
C GLN A 304 -22.13 -14.20 -0.46
N ASN A 305 -22.43 -14.08 0.84
CA ASN A 305 -21.45 -14.41 1.89
C ASN A 305 -21.82 -15.66 2.73
N PRO A 306 -21.69 -16.88 2.18
CA PRO A 306 -21.47 -18.08 3.01
C PRO A 306 -20.14 -18.02 3.80
N ASN A 307 -19.33 -16.98 3.59
CA ASN A 307 -17.96 -16.85 4.11
C ASN A 307 -17.84 -16.45 5.59
N ALA A 308 -18.92 -16.04 6.28
CA ALA A 308 -18.83 -15.53 7.65
C ALA A 308 -18.40 -16.64 8.64
N ALA A 309 -19.12 -17.76 8.60
CA ALA A 309 -18.84 -18.94 9.42
C ALA A 309 -17.47 -19.52 9.08
N ASP A 310 -17.13 -19.59 7.79
CA ASP A 310 -15.84 -20.08 7.30
C ASP A 310 -14.66 -19.22 7.80
N ARG A 311 -14.81 -17.89 7.80
CA ARG A 311 -13.80 -16.96 8.33
C ARG A 311 -13.65 -17.04 9.84
N GLN A 312 -14.76 -17.19 10.57
CA GLN A 312 -14.70 -17.42 12.00
C GLN A 312 -13.99 -18.75 12.31
N GLN A 313 -14.25 -19.80 11.52
CA GLN A 313 -13.56 -21.08 11.65
C GLN A 313 -12.06 -20.97 11.28
N ALA A 314 -11.71 -20.16 10.27
CA ALA A 314 -10.34 -19.90 9.88
C ALA A 314 -9.54 -19.21 11.00
N LEU A 315 -10.10 -18.15 11.61
CA LEU A 315 -9.50 -17.48 12.77
C LEU A 315 -9.38 -18.41 13.98
N SER A 316 -10.38 -19.26 14.21
CA SER A 316 -10.35 -20.26 15.29
C SER A 316 -9.25 -21.30 15.08
N SER A 317 -9.04 -21.73 13.82
CA SER A 317 -7.98 -22.69 13.45
C SER A 317 -6.59 -22.09 13.63
N LEU A 318 -6.41 -20.83 13.23
CA LEU A 318 -5.18 -20.08 13.51
C LEU A 318 -4.94 -19.92 15.01
N GLY A 319 -5.98 -19.59 15.77
CA GLY A 319 -5.92 -19.44 17.23
C GLY A 319 -5.50 -20.73 17.94
N GLU A 320 -6.09 -21.87 17.55
CA GLU A 320 -5.78 -23.18 18.13
C GLU A 320 -4.32 -23.59 17.84
N ALA A 321 -3.85 -23.43 16.61
CA ALA A 321 -2.46 -23.73 16.25
C ALA A 321 -1.46 -22.84 17.01
N MET A 322 -1.73 -21.54 17.11
CA MET A 322 -0.85 -20.60 17.83
C MET A 322 -0.79 -20.90 19.33
N ARG A 323 -1.88 -21.37 19.93
CA ARG A 323 -1.94 -21.74 21.36
C ARG A 323 -1.02 -22.91 21.72
N GLN A 324 -0.68 -23.76 20.76
CA GLN A 324 0.22 -24.90 20.96
C GLN A 324 1.69 -24.46 21.12
N THR A 325 2.00 -23.20 20.81
CA THR A 325 3.35 -22.63 20.95
C THR A 325 3.44 -21.73 22.17
N GLN A 326 4.56 -21.77 22.89
CA GLN A 326 4.75 -20.92 24.08
C GLN A 326 4.74 -19.43 23.72
N THR A 327 5.37 -19.07 22.60
CA THR A 327 5.49 -17.68 22.11
C THR A 327 4.20 -17.16 21.45
N GLY A 328 3.38 -18.05 20.87
CA GLY A 328 2.10 -17.71 20.24
C GLY A 328 0.88 -17.77 21.15
N LYS A 329 1.02 -18.25 22.40
CA LYS A 329 -0.11 -18.54 23.29
C LYS A 329 -1.06 -17.36 23.52
N ALA A 330 -0.51 -16.17 23.74
CA ALA A 330 -1.30 -14.96 23.98
C ALA A 330 -2.14 -14.59 22.74
N ALA A 331 -1.51 -14.58 21.55
CA ALA A 331 -2.18 -14.34 20.27
C ALA A 331 -3.26 -15.39 19.97
N GLY A 332 -2.97 -16.67 20.26
CA GLY A 332 -3.91 -17.77 20.07
C GLY A 332 -5.17 -17.62 20.93
N GLU A 333 -5.03 -17.20 22.19
CA GLU A 333 -6.16 -16.98 23.09
C GLU A 333 -7.04 -15.80 22.65
N SER A 334 -6.43 -14.69 22.22
CA SER A 334 -7.18 -13.54 21.70
C SER A 334 -7.92 -13.86 20.39
N LEU A 335 -7.34 -14.68 19.50
CA LEU A 335 -8.04 -15.17 18.31
C LEU A 335 -9.25 -16.02 18.67
N ARG A 336 -9.11 -16.90 19.68
CA ARG A 336 -10.18 -17.79 20.13
C ARG A 336 -11.32 -17.03 20.80
N SER A 337 -11.01 -15.97 21.56
CA SER A 337 -12.03 -15.11 22.17
C SER A 337 -12.72 -14.19 21.15
N GLY A 338 -12.30 -14.21 19.88
CA GLY A 338 -12.81 -13.32 18.84
C GLY A 338 -12.29 -11.87 18.94
N ASP A 339 -11.27 -11.62 19.76
CA ASP A 339 -10.62 -10.32 19.90
C ASP A 339 -9.47 -10.19 18.88
N THR A 340 -9.87 -9.97 17.63
CA THR A 340 -8.96 -9.88 16.48
C THR A 340 -8.05 -8.65 16.55
N GLN A 341 -8.48 -7.59 17.23
CA GLN A 341 -7.66 -6.39 17.43
C GLN A 341 -6.49 -6.69 18.37
N ARG A 342 -6.75 -7.28 19.55
CA ARG A 342 -5.71 -7.69 20.49
C ARG A 342 -4.80 -8.77 19.91
N ALA A 343 -5.36 -9.75 19.21
CA ALA A 343 -4.59 -10.76 18.50
C ALA A 343 -3.62 -10.14 17.47
N SER A 344 -4.08 -9.17 16.66
CA SER A 344 -3.21 -8.49 15.69
C SER A 344 -2.06 -7.73 16.35
N GLN A 345 -2.30 -7.12 17.52
CA GLN A 345 -1.26 -6.42 18.28
C GLN A 345 -0.22 -7.41 18.83
N GLN A 346 -0.67 -8.53 19.39
CA GLN A 346 0.22 -9.58 19.91
C GLN A 346 1.04 -10.25 18.79
N LEU A 347 0.46 -10.46 17.61
CA LEU A 347 1.19 -10.95 16.44
C LEU A 347 2.24 -9.94 15.95
N ASN A 348 1.94 -8.64 15.99
CA ASN A 348 2.93 -7.60 15.67
C ASN A 348 4.09 -7.57 16.68
N GLN A 349 3.81 -7.71 17.98
CA GLN A 349 4.85 -7.84 19.01
C GLN A 349 5.71 -9.10 18.79
N LEU A 350 5.08 -10.22 18.41
CA LEU A 350 5.78 -11.46 18.07
C LEU A 350 6.67 -11.27 16.83
N ALA A 351 6.23 -10.49 15.84
CA ALA A 351 7.07 -10.12 14.71
C ALA A 351 8.32 -9.36 15.20
N ASP A 352 8.17 -8.36 16.07
CA ASP A 352 9.33 -7.62 16.58
C ASP A 352 10.31 -8.52 17.35
N GLN A 353 9.78 -9.51 18.09
CA GLN A 353 10.56 -10.51 18.83
C GLN A 353 11.15 -11.62 17.96
N ALA A 354 10.70 -11.79 16.71
CA ALA A 354 11.10 -12.91 15.84
C ALA A 354 12.62 -13.04 15.63
N ARG A 355 13.36 -11.93 15.73
CA ARG A 355 14.83 -11.90 15.67
C ARG A 355 15.52 -12.53 16.87
N ASN A 356 14.87 -12.48 18.03
CA ASN A 356 15.40 -12.92 19.31
C ASN A 356 14.91 -14.31 19.71
N LEU A 357 14.01 -14.90 18.91
CA LEU A 357 13.52 -16.26 19.14
C LEU A 357 14.65 -17.28 18.93
N SER A 358 14.74 -18.25 19.84
CA SER A 358 15.64 -19.39 19.67
C SER A 358 15.27 -20.20 18.43
N PRO A 359 16.21 -20.99 17.85
CA PRO A 359 15.90 -21.86 16.71
C PRO A 359 14.70 -22.79 16.97
N GLY A 360 14.60 -23.36 18.18
CA GLY A 360 13.50 -24.25 18.56
C GLY A 360 12.14 -23.53 18.63
N GLU A 361 12.09 -22.33 19.18
CA GLU A 361 10.86 -21.52 19.22
C GLU A 361 10.42 -21.05 17.83
N ARG A 362 11.37 -20.72 16.95
CA ARG A 362 11.05 -20.38 15.56
C ARG A 362 10.49 -21.57 14.82
N GLN A 363 11.04 -22.76 15.03
CA GLN A 363 10.57 -23.98 14.37
C GLN A 363 9.17 -24.39 14.86
N SER A 364 8.90 -24.29 16.17
CA SER A 364 7.55 -24.55 16.70
C SER A 364 6.53 -23.53 16.20
N LEU A 365 6.90 -22.25 16.12
CA LEU A 365 6.05 -21.20 15.55
C LEU A 365 5.80 -21.42 14.05
N ALA A 366 6.83 -21.80 13.29
CA ALA A 366 6.70 -22.12 11.87
C ALA A 366 5.76 -23.31 11.62
N GLN A 367 5.83 -24.34 12.46
CA GLN A 367 4.94 -25.51 12.42
C GLN A 367 3.49 -25.12 12.73
N ALA A 368 3.27 -24.27 13.74
CA ALA A 368 1.93 -23.76 14.06
C ALA A 368 1.31 -22.98 12.90
N PHE A 369 2.05 -22.05 12.28
CA PHE A 369 1.57 -21.35 11.09
C PHE A 369 1.31 -22.28 9.90
N GLN A 370 2.13 -23.31 9.73
CA GLN A 370 1.93 -24.32 8.69
C GLN A 370 0.64 -25.11 8.91
N GLN A 371 0.41 -25.61 10.14
CA GLN A 371 -0.79 -26.34 10.51
C GLN A 371 -2.04 -25.47 10.35
N ALA A 372 -1.98 -24.21 10.78
CA ALA A 372 -3.05 -23.24 10.58
C ALA A 372 -3.36 -23.05 9.09
N SER A 373 -2.35 -22.85 8.23
CA SER A 373 -2.57 -22.64 6.79
C SER A 373 -3.28 -23.82 6.12
N GLN A 374 -2.96 -25.06 6.52
CA GLN A 374 -3.60 -26.26 6.00
C GLN A 374 -5.05 -26.41 6.46
N GLN A 375 -5.34 -26.05 7.72
CA GLN A 375 -6.70 -26.12 8.27
C GLN A 375 -7.62 -25.01 7.75
N ILE A 376 -7.06 -23.83 7.47
CA ILE A 376 -7.78 -22.71 6.84
C ILE A 376 -8.10 -23.06 5.39
N GLY A 377 -7.11 -23.53 4.61
CA GLY A 377 -7.28 -23.99 3.24
C GLY A 377 -8.03 -22.97 2.36
N ASP A 378 -9.09 -23.41 1.69
CA ASP A 378 -9.90 -22.57 0.80
C ASP A 378 -10.91 -21.66 1.53
N LYS A 379 -11.12 -21.82 2.85
CA LYS A 379 -12.10 -21.04 3.64
C LYS A 379 -11.74 -19.56 3.71
N ASP A 380 -10.45 -19.27 3.79
CA ASP A 380 -9.89 -17.93 3.69
C ASP A 380 -8.49 -18.01 3.06
N ARG A 381 -8.45 -18.00 1.72
CA ARG A 381 -7.18 -18.09 0.97
C ARG A 381 -6.18 -17.02 1.35
N GLN A 382 -6.64 -15.80 1.67
CA GLN A 382 -5.74 -14.70 2.00
C GLN A 382 -5.06 -14.94 3.35
N LEU A 383 -5.80 -15.41 4.34
CA LEU A 383 -5.25 -15.76 5.65
C LEU A 383 -4.36 -17.01 5.58
N ALA A 384 -4.75 -18.02 4.79
CA ALA A 384 -3.94 -19.20 4.55
C ALA A 384 -2.59 -18.85 3.89
N ASP A 385 -2.59 -18.01 2.85
CA ASP A 385 -1.38 -17.57 2.15
C ASP A 385 -0.45 -16.75 3.07
N ALA A 386 -1.02 -15.90 3.93
CA ALA A 386 -0.25 -15.13 4.90
C ALA A 386 0.41 -16.05 5.96
N ALA A 387 -0.34 -17.01 6.50
CA ALA A 387 0.18 -18.00 7.44
C ALA A 387 1.27 -18.89 6.80
N GLN A 388 1.06 -19.32 5.55
CA GLN A 388 2.06 -20.12 4.82
C GLN A 388 3.35 -19.32 4.58
N ARG A 389 3.26 -18.04 4.22
CA ARG A 389 4.44 -17.17 4.07
C ARG A 389 5.19 -16.98 5.39
N ALA A 390 4.46 -16.80 6.51
CA ALA A 390 5.07 -16.69 7.83
C ALA A 390 5.82 -17.98 8.21
N SER A 391 5.22 -19.15 7.97
CA SER A 391 5.85 -20.46 8.19
C SER A 391 7.14 -20.63 7.37
N GLN A 392 7.09 -20.34 6.06
CA GLN A 392 8.25 -20.45 5.18
C GLN A 392 9.38 -19.51 5.59
N ALA A 393 9.07 -18.26 5.89
CA ALA A 393 10.08 -17.27 6.28
C ALA A 393 10.74 -17.61 7.63
N LEU A 394 9.96 -18.11 8.60
CA LEU A 394 10.48 -18.60 9.88
C LEU A 394 11.39 -19.83 9.70
N SER A 395 11.00 -20.79 8.86
CA SER A 395 11.79 -22.01 8.61
C SER A 395 13.11 -21.76 7.87
N GLN A 396 13.19 -20.72 7.04
CA GLN A 396 14.40 -20.36 6.28
C GLN A 396 15.39 -19.49 7.06
N PHE A 397 15.15 -19.23 8.35
CA PHE A 397 15.98 -18.34 9.19
C PHE A 397 16.14 -16.91 8.65
N ARG A 398 15.22 -16.46 7.80
CA ARG A 398 15.25 -15.13 7.20
C ARG A 398 14.54 -14.14 8.10
N ASN A 399 15.27 -13.65 9.10
CA ASN A 399 14.71 -12.81 10.16
C ASN A 399 13.89 -11.63 9.64
N GLN A 400 14.37 -10.88 8.63
CA GLN A 400 13.63 -9.75 8.08
C GLN A 400 12.34 -10.16 7.35
N GLU A 401 12.39 -11.25 6.58
CA GLU A 401 11.22 -11.77 5.87
C GLU A 401 10.18 -12.36 6.84
N ALA A 402 10.63 -13.04 7.90
CA ALA A 402 9.77 -13.59 8.93
C ALA A 402 9.00 -12.49 9.67
N GLN A 403 9.67 -11.39 10.01
CA GLN A 403 9.02 -10.22 10.60
C GLN A 403 7.94 -9.64 9.69
N GLN A 404 8.24 -9.47 8.41
CA GLN A 404 7.29 -8.93 7.45
C GLN A 404 6.10 -9.88 7.27
N ALA A 405 6.35 -11.19 7.15
CA ALA A 405 5.30 -12.18 6.96
C ALA A 405 4.37 -12.33 8.18
N ILE A 406 4.89 -12.24 9.41
CA ILE A 406 4.06 -12.25 10.63
C ILE A 406 3.20 -10.97 10.70
N ARG A 407 3.75 -9.81 10.34
CA ARG A 407 2.97 -8.55 10.28
C ARG A 407 1.89 -8.60 9.21
N ASP A 408 2.16 -9.21 8.05
CA ASP A 408 1.16 -9.45 7.01
C ASP A 408 0.02 -10.32 7.55
N ALA A 409 0.32 -11.40 8.27
CA ALA A 409 -0.68 -12.24 8.93
C ALA A 409 -1.49 -11.47 9.98
N ALA A 410 -0.83 -10.61 10.79
CA ALA A 410 -1.50 -9.76 11.77
C ALA A 410 -2.48 -8.77 11.13
N ASN A 411 -2.10 -8.16 10.00
CA ASN A 411 -2.96 -7.25 9.25
C ASN A 411 -4.17 -7.99 8.65
N GLN A 412 -3.97 -9.20 8.13
CA GLN A 412 -5.06 -10.02 7.60
C GLN A 412 -6.05 -10.43 8.70
N VAL A 413 -5.56 -10.82 9.89
CA VAL A 413 -6.40 -11.11 11.06
C VAL A 413 -7.29 -9.92 11.43
N ARG A 414 -6.72 -8.70 11.45
CA ARG A 414 -7.48 -7.47 11.73
C ARG A 414 -8.57 -7.24 10.69
N GLN A 415 -8.23 -7.33 9.41
CA GLN A 415 -9.16 -7.12 8.30
C GLN A 415 -10.30 -8.15 8.32
N THR A 416 -10.00 -9.42 8.56
CA THR A 416 -11.02 -10.48 8.70
C THR A 416 -11.92 -10.22 9.92
N GLY A 417 -11.34 -9.74 11.03
CA GLY A 417 -12.08 -9.36 12.23
C GLY A 417 -13.04 -8.19 12.04
N GLU A 418 -12.61 -7.11 11.41
CA GLU A 418 -13.45 -5.94 11.10
C GLU A 418 -14.66 -6.34 10.23
N GLN A 419 -14.45 -7.23 9.27
CA GLN A 419 -15.51 -7.75 8.41
C GLN A 419 -16.51 -8.63 9.19
N LEU A 420 -16.04 -9.44 10.14
CA LEU A 420 -16.90 -10.23 11.01
C LEU A 420 -17.72 -9.36 11.97
N GLN A 421 -17.11 -8.30 12.53
CA GLN A 421 -17.81 -7.35 13.41
C GLN A 421 -18.93 -6.63 12.66
N ALA A 422 -18.65 -6.11 11.46
CA ALA A 422 -19.66 -5.47 10.62
C ALA A 422 -20.82 -6.42 10.29
N GLN A 423 -20.54 -7.70 10.09
CA GLN A 423 -21.57 -8.70 9.78
C GLN A 423 -22.43 -9.07 11.00
N ARG A 424 -21.82 -9.20 12.18
CA ARG A 424 -22.57 -9.41 13.44
C ARG A 424 -23.47 -8.23 13.77
N GLU A 425 -23.04 -7.00 13.50
CA GLU A 425 -23.89 -5.82 13.69
C GLU A 425 -25.13 -5.85 12.77
N LEU A 426 -24.95 -6.24 11.51
CA LEU A 426 -26.06 -6.41 10.57
C LEU A 426 -27.03 -7.52 11.00
N GLU A 427 -26.50 -8.65 11.49
CA GLU A 427 -27.31 -9.76 11.99
C GLU A 427 -28.09 -9.36 13.26
N ASN A 428 -27.44 -8.67 14.20
CA ASN A 428 -28.09 -8.13 15.39
C ASN A 428 -29.20 -7.13 15.01
N ARG A 429 -28.97 -6.29 13.99
CA ARG A 429 -29.98 -5.36 13.48
C ARG A 429 -31.14 -6.09 12.82
N GLN A 430 -30.89 -7.17 12.08
CA GLN A 430 -31.96 -8.01 11.50
C GLN A 430 -32.78 -8.73 12.57
N GLN A 431 -32.14 -9.28 13.61
CA GLN A 431 -32.84 -9.91 14.73
C GLN A 431 -33.66 -8.88 15.52
N GLN A 432 -33.17 -7.64 15.68
CA GLN A 432 -33.94 -6.54 16.26
C GLN A 432 -35.15 -6.16 15.38
N MET A 433 -35.02 -6.20 14.05
CA MET A 433 -36.14 -5.99 13.12
C MET A 433 -37.14 -7.17 13.10
N GLN A 434 -36.71 -8.40 13.39
CA GLN A 434 -37.61 -9.57 13.46
C GLN A 434 -38.30 -9.71 14.81
N ASN A 435 -37.64 -9.36 15.91
CA ASN A 435 -38.21 -9.45 17.27
C ASN A 435 -38.94 -8.16 17.70
N GLY A 436 -38.64 -7.02 17.08
CA GLY A 436 -39.33 -5.74 17.29
C GLY A 436 -40.21 -5.39 16.11
N GLY A 437 -41.51 -5.69 16.21
CA GLY A 437 -42.50 -5.29 15.23
C GLY A 437 -42.43 -3.80 14.90
N GLN A 438 -42.59 -3.49 13.62
CA GLN A 438 -42.88 -2.17 13.04
C GLN A 438 -42.08 -1.01 13.67
N PRO A 439 -40.98 -0.53 13.06
CA PRO A 439 -40.37 0.70 13.54
C PRO A 439 -41.43 1.79 13.53
N GLN A 440 -41.94 2.16 14.71
CA GLN A 440 -42.64 3.42 14.90
C GLN A 440 -41.60 4.48 14.58
N LEU A 441 -41.63 4.96 13.33
CA LEU A 441 -40.83 6.10 12.92
C LEU A 441 -41.10 7.22 13.95
N PRO A 442 -40.07 7.81 14.58
CA PRO A 442 -40.26 9.00 15.36
C PRO A 442 -40.83 10.09 14.42
N GLN A 443 -42.11 10.41 14.60
CA GLN A 443 -42.90 11.30 13.74
C GLN A 443 -42.47 12.79 13.81
N ASN A 444 -41.31 13.10 14.40
CA ASN A 444 -40.88 14.46 14.74
C ASN A 444 -39.57 14.92 14.08
N ALA A 445 -39.10 14.32 12.99
CA ALA A 445 -37.86 14.74 12.31
C ALA A 445 -38.06 15.24 10.87
N GLN A 446 -39.18 15.91 10.59
CA GLN A 446 -39.48 16.49 9.26
C GLN A 446 -39.64 18.02 9.28
N GLN A 447 -38.82 18.72 10.06
CA GLN A 447 -38.72 20.17 9.97
C GLN A 447 -37.30 20.64 10.30
N GLY A 448 -36.54 21.05 9.26
CA GLY A 448 -35.31 21.83 9.43
C GLY A 448 -34.04 21.21 8.87
N GLN A 449 -33.94 21.04 7.54
CA GLN A 449 -32.62 21.16 6.88
C GLN A 449 -32.78 21.58 5.43
N GLN A 450 -33.08 22.86 5.26
CA GLN A 450 -32.97 23.58 3.99
C GLN A 450 -31.99 24.73 4.21
N GLY A 451 -30.87 24.70 3.48
CA GLY A 451 -29.99 25.86 3.25
C GLY A 451 -28.75 25.97 4.15
N GLN A 452 -27.58 25.60 3.62
CA GLN A 452 -26.42 26.50 3.65
C GLN A 452 -25.35 26.03 2.67
N GLN A 453 -25.35 26.66 1.51
CA GLN A 453 -24.23 26.79 0.60
C GLN A 453 -24.06 28.29 0.35
N GLY A 454 -22.88 28.86 0.63
CA GLY A 454 -22.52 30.20 0.16
C GLY A 454 -21.82 31.12 1.17
N GLN A 455 -20.57 31.45 0.84
CA GLN A 455 -19.89 32.76 0.97
C GLN A 455 -19.71 33.37 2.38
N GLN A 456 -18.46 33.49 2.86
CA GLN A 456 -17.46 34.54 2.55
C GLN A 456 -17.70 35.82 3.36
N GLY A 457 -16.72 36.16 4.22
CA GLY A 457 -16.45 37.55 4.61
C GLY A 457 -16.55 37.88 6.10
N GLN A 458 -15.51 38.58 6.56
CA GLN A 458 -15.44 39.50 7.71
C GLN A 458 -15.53 38.90 9.13
N GLN A 459 -14.42 38.83 9.89
CA GLN A 459 -13.69 39.94 10.54
C GLN A 459 -14.44 40.48 11.77
N GLY A 460 -13.85 40.28 12.95
CA GLY A 460 -14.01 41.18 14.10
C GLY A 460 -14.61 40.58 15.38
N GLY A 461 -13.94 40.86 16.51
CA GLY A 461 -14.55 41.02 17.84
C GLY A 461 -14.60 39.75 18.69
N GLN A 462 -13.79 39.65 19.75
CA GLN A 462 -14.11 40.09 21.13
C GLN A 462 -15.15 39.18 21.80
N GLN A 463 -14.73 38.33 22.75
CA GLN A 463 -14.52 38.63 24.18
C GLN A 463 -15.85 38.78 24.94
N GLY A 464 -16.04 37.90 25.94
CA GLY A 464 -17.19 37.83 26.86
C GLY A 464 -17.43 36.35 27.23
N GLN A 465 -16.83 35.76 28.27
CA GLN A 465 -17.04 35.99 29.71
C GLN A 465 -18.51 36.04 30.11
N GLN A 466 -19.02 34.90 30.60
CA GLN A 466 -19.90 34.73 31.78
C GLN A 466 -20.30 33.23 31.82
N ALA A 467 -19.94 32.44 32.83
CA ALA A 467 -20.29 32.48 34.26
C ALA A 467 -21.76 32.10 34.53
N GLY A 468 -21.96 31.09 35.38
CA GLY A 468 -23.25 30.70 35.98
C GLY A 468 -23.72 29.31 35.57
N GLN A 469 -23.59 28.29 36.42
CA GLN A 469 -24.62 27.84 37.38
C GLN A 469 -25.73 27.01 36.71
N GLN A 470 -26.29 25.93 37.25
CA GLN A 470 -26.11 25.04 38.40
C GLN A 470 -27.30 24.04 38.26
N ARG A 471 -27.22 22.88 38.94
CA ARG A 471 -28.36 21.99 39.31
C ARG A 471 -28.89 21.05 38.21
N SER A 472 -28.61 19.75 38.28
CA SER A 472 -29.12 18.71 39.21
C SER A 472 -30.52 18.20 38.86
N SER A 473 -30.59 16.97 38.33
CA SER A 473 -31.63 15.99 38.64
C SER A 473 -31.27 14.64 38.01
N GLY A 474 -31.04 13.64 38.86
CA GLY A 474 -31.04 12.23 38.45
C GLY A 474 -32.44 11.78 38.02
N PRO A 475 -32.56 10.55 37.49
CA PRO A 475 -32.95 9.49 38.40
C PRO A 475 -32.19 8.15 38.22
N ARG A 476 -31.73 7.66 39.37
CA ARG A 476 -31.90 6.32 39.94
C ARG A 476 -32.27 5.18 38.96
N SER A 477 -31.27 4.34 38.71
CA SER A 477 -31.37 2.99 38.18
C SER A 477 -31.71 1.98 39.29
N GLU A 478 -32.55 1.00 38.95
CA GLU A 478 -32.86 -0.17 39.76
C GLU A 478 -32.61 -1.44 38.92
N GLY A 479 -31.70 -2.30 39.41
CA GLY A 479 -31.67 -3.75 39.17
C GLY A 479 -31.22 -4.29 37.81
N GLY A 480 -30.01 -4.87 37.74
CA GLY A 480 -29.62 -5.74 36.62
C GLY A 480 -28.13 -6.10 36.58
N GLN A 481 -27.77 -7.16 37.30
CA GLN A 481 -26.44 -7.70 37.50
C GLN A 481 -25.90 -8.44 36.26
N ALA A 482 -24.86 -7.93 35.58
CA ALA A 482 -23.86 -8.69 34.79
C ALA A 482 -22.82 -7.79 34.11
N GLY A 483 -21.53 -8.12 34.23
CA GLY A 483 -20.53 -7.90 33.18
C GLY A 483 -19.59 -6.69 33.33
N ASP A 484 -18.48 -6.93 34.03
CA ASP A 484 -17.36 -6.02 34.31
C ASP A 484 -16.47 -5.76 33.08
N ALA A 485 -16.92 -4.89 32.15
CA ALA A 485 -16.14 -4.51 30.96
C ALA A 485 -16.13 -3.00 30.65
N SER A 486 -16.87 -2.19 31.42
CA SER A 486 -17.02 -0.74 31.20
C SER A 486 -16.04 0.14 31.98
N GLN A 487 -15.28 -0.41 32.95
CA GLN A 487 -14.28 0.36 33.71
C GLN A 487 -12.97 0.62 32.95
N ILE A 488 -12.59 -0.23 31.99
CA ILE A 488 -11.34 -0.05 31.22
C ILE A 488 -11.48 1.07 30.17
N ALA A 489 -12.67 1.23 29.59
CA ALA A 489 -12.94 2.29 28.61
C ALA A 489 -12.97 3.71 29.22
N GLN A 490 -13.37 3.84 30.50
CA GLN A 490 -13.28 5.12 31.21
C GLN A 490 -11.84 5.48 31.59
N MET A 491 -11.02 4.49 31.98
CA MET A 491 -9.62 4.73 32.33
C MET A 491 -8.78 5.16 31.12
N GLU A 492 -9.06 4.63 29.93
CA GLU A 492 -8.37 5.03 28.69
C GLU A 492 -8.71 6.47 28.26
N GLN A 493 -9.90 6.98 28.64
CA GLN A 493 -10.31 8.34 28.34
C GLN A 493 -9.71 9.37 29.31
N GLU A 494 -9.41 8.98 30.56
CA GLU A 494 -8.67 9.80 31.52
C GLU A 494 -7.15 9.85 31.24
N LEU A 495 -6.54 8.77 30.72
CA LEU A 495 -5.13 8.80 30.33
C LEU A 495 -4.84 9.65 29.08
N ARG A 496 -5.87 9.95 28.27
CA ARG A 496 -5.70 10.74 27.03
C ARG A 496 -5.75 12.25 27.26
N ASN A 497 -6.36 12.70 28.36
CA ASN A 497 -6.40 14.10 28.78
C ASN A 497 -5.35 14.33 29.88
N GLY A 498 -4.08 14.43 29.48
CA GLY A 498 -2.92 14.52 30.37
C GLY A 498 -3.11 15.43 31.59
N GLY A 499 -3.14 14.81 32.77
CA GLY A 499 -3.28 15.49 34.06
C GLY A 499 -3.16 14.52 35.23
N LEU A 500 -1.96 13.99 35.48
CA LEU A 500 -1.65 13.22 36.70
C LEU A 500 -1.32 14.18 37.85
N GLN A 501 -2.34 14.67 38.55
CA GLN A 501 -2.23 15.12 39.94
C GLN A 501 -2.69 13.97 40.84
N GLY A 502 -1.72 13.16 41.27
CA GLY A 502 -1.95 12.06 42.20
C GLY A 502 -2.11 12.60 43.63
N ALA A 503 -3.36 12.63 44.10
CA ALA A 503 -3.67 12.59 45.53
C ALA A 503 -3.57 11.13 46.00
N GLY A 504 -2.43 10.76 46.57
CA GLY A 504 -2.20 9.45 47.17
C GLY A 504 -1.55 9.62 48.53
N GLY A 505 -2.37 9.58 49.59
CA GLY A 505 -1.90 9.57 50.97
C GLY A 505 -1.17 8.26 51.27
N GLY A 506 0.14 8.38 51.49
CA GLY A 506 0.99 7.32 52.01
C GLY A 506 1.93 7.92 53.04
N GLN A 507 1.63 7.67 54.32
CA GLN A 507 2.50 7.96 55.45
C GLN A 507 3.79 7.15 55.31
N GLY A 508 4.91 7.86 55.17
CA GLY A 508 6.26 7.30 55.23
C GLY A 508 7.18 8.33 55.87
N GLU A 509 7.54 8.09 57.13
CA GLU A 509 8.57 8.82 57.87
C GLU A 509 9.92 8.71 57.16
N GLY A 510 10.60 9.84 57.00
CA GLY A 510 11.97 9.90 56.47
C GLY A 510 12.39 11.33 56.18
N GLY A 511 12.92 12.01 57.20
CA GLY A 511 13.28 13.42 57.18
C GLY A 511 14.39 13.77 56.16
N GLY A 512 14.26 14.97 55.61
CA GLY A 512 15.23 15.58 54.71
C GLY A 512 14.74 16.93 54.19
N THR A 513 14.60 17.92 55.07
CA THR A 513 14.29 19.31 54.71
C THR A 513 15.50 19.96 54.02
N GLY A 514 15.44 20.07 52.70
CA GLY A 514 16.33 20.91 51.91
C GLY A 514 15.53 22.00 51.21
N THR A 515 15.40 23.15 51.85
CA THR A 515 14.81 24.36 51.28
C THR A 515 15.69 24.86 50.13
N GLY A 516 15.14 24.94 48.91
CA GLY A 516 15.78 25.52 47.75
C GLY A 516 15.95 27.04 47.91
N GLN A 517 17.15 27.47 48.28
CA GLN A 517 17.63 28.83 48.04
C GLN A 517 18.50 28.81 46.78
N GLU A 518 18.09 29.59 45.78
CA GLU A 518 18.90 29.92 44.61
C GLU A 518 20.20 30.60 45.06
N ARG A 519 21.32 29.90 44.91
CA ARG A 519 22.67 30.50 44.99
C ARG A 519 23.31 30.47 43.61
N SER A 520 23.33 31.63 42.98
CA SER A 520 24.27 31.97 41.90
C SER A 520 25.71 31.86 42.43
N GLY A 521 26.43 30.85 41.94
CA GLY A 521 27.88 30.70 42.11
C GLY A 521 28.45 29.89 40.94
N PRO A 522 29.70 30.15 40.51
CA PRO A 522 30.27 29.48 39.33
C PRO A 522 30.41 27.98 39.56
N ALA A 523 30.03 27.20 38.54
CA ALA A 523 30.02 25.74 38.56
C ALA A 523 31.41 25.17 38.88
N THR A 524 31.52 24.51 40.04
CA THR A 524 32.72 23.75 40.39
C THR A 524 32.64 22.39 39.68
N ARG A 525 33.65 22.08 38.86
CA ARG A 525 33.74 20.79 38.16
C ARG A 525 33.96 19.67 39.18
N LEU A 526 33.08 18.67 39.13
CA LEU A 526 33.21 17.44 39.91
C LEU A 526 34.43 16.66 39.40
N ALA A 527 35.50 16.64 40.19
CA ALA A 527 36.71 15.87 39.90
C ALA A 527 36.42 14.38 40.09
N THR A 528 36.00 13.72 39.02
CA THR A 528 35.86 12.26 38.97
C THR A 528 37.18 11.67 38.48
N GLN A 529 37.96 11.11 39.40
CA GLN A 529 39.07 10.22 39.05
C GLN A 529 38.49 8.84 38.72
N GLY A 530 38.54 8.47 37.44
CA GLY A 530 38.24 7.11 37.01
C GLY A 530 39.41 6.18 37.33
N GLN A 531 39.19 5.19 38.20
CA GLN A 531 40.14 4.10 38.44
C GLN A 531 39.89 3.00 37.40
N MET A 532 40.92 2.62 36.63
CA MET A 532 40.84 1.45 35.76
C MET A 532 40.89 0.18 36.60
N LEU A 533 39.82 -0.61 36.57
CA LEU A 533 39.77 -1.93 37.17
C LEU A 533 40.11 -2.95 36.08
N THR A 534 41.27 -3.60 36.18
CA THR A 534 41.64 -4.70 35.29
C THR A 534 40.96 -5.96 35.82
N VAL A 535 40.10 -6.57 35.01
CA VAL A 535 39.41 -7.82 35.35
C VAL A 535 40.00 -8.92 34.46
N ASP A 536 40.69 -9.88 35.09
CA ASP A 536 41.18 -11.06 34.38
C ASP A 536 40.00 -11.97 34.03
N ALA A 537 39.71 -12.09 32.74
CA ALA A 537 38.69 -12.99 32.23
C ALA A 537 39.32 -14.35 31.91
N GLU A 538 39.04 -15.35 32.76
CA GLU A 538 39.39 -16.74 32.49
C GLU A 538 38.39 -17.31 31.46
N VAL A 539 38.88 -17.60 30.25
CA VAL A 539 38.08 -18.19 29.18
C VAL A 539 37.87 -19.68 29.48
N ARG A 540 36.63 -20.05 29.76
CA ARG A 540 36.20 -21.45 29.89
C ARG A 540 35.22 -21.79 28.79
N ASP A 541 35.42 -22.93 28.12
CA ASP A 541 34.53 -23.42 27.08
C ASP A 541 33.19 -23.90 27.68
N GLY A 542 32.16 -23.05 27.55
CA GLY A 542 30.77 -23.32 27.94
C GLY A 542 29.92 -22.05 27.96
N PRO A 543 28.57 -22.14 27.82
CA PRO A 543 27.71 -20.96 27.77
C PRO A 543 27.74 -20.21 29.11
N SER A 544 28.38 -19.04 29.12
CA SER A 544 28.46 -18.19 30.31
C SER A 544 27.18 -17.38 30.47
N SER A 545 26.40 -17.66 31.51
CA SER A 545 25.36 -16.75 31.99
C SER A 545 26.04 -15.65 32.80
N TRP A 546 26.22 -14.46 32.22
CA TRP A 546 26.71 -13.31 32.95
C TRP A 546 25.69 -12.89 34.01
N ARG A 547 26.09 -12.92 35.29
CA ARG A 547 25.32 -12.40 36.43
C ARG A 547 26.13 -11.26 37.04
N PRO A 548 25.59 -10.04 37.18
CA PRO A 548 26.32 -8.95 37.81
C PRO A 548 26.68 -9.33 39.26
N PRO A 549 27.89 -8.98 39.74
CA PRO A 549 28.33 -9.32 41.09
C PRO A 549 27.44 -8.63 42.12
N ASN A 550 27.01 -9.41 43.12
CA ASN A 550 26.27 -8.89 44.27
C ASN A 550 27.20 -7.97 45.07
N PRO A 551 26.87 -6.68 45.28
CA PRO A 551 27.74 -5.72 45.97
C PRO A 551 28.04 -6.08 47.43
N ASN A 552 27.34 -7.08 48.01
CA ASN A 552 27.54 -7.53 49.39
C ASN A 552 28.28 -8.88 49.50
N ALA A 553 28.91 -9.40 48.45
CA ALA A 553 29.66 -10.65 48.54
C ALA A 553 31.04 -10.42 49.22
N PRO A 554 31.41 -11.21 50.26
CA PRO A 554 32.72 -11.10 50.88
C PRO A 554 33.84 -11.51 49.90
N PRO A 555 35.06 -10.94 50.03
CA PRO A 555 36.18 -11.24 49.14
C PRO A 555 36.58 -12.73 49.28
N SER A 556 36.59 -13.45 48.16
CA SER A 556 37.00 -14.86 48.11
C SER A 556 38.52 -14.97 48.19
N GLN A 557 39.00 -15.86 49.05
CA GLN A 557 40.43 -16.18 49.20
C GLN A 557 40.96 -16.92 47.95
N PRO A 558 42.22 -16.70 47.55
CA PRO A 558 42.82 -17.35 46.38
C PRO A 558 43.01 -18.85 46.64
N ALA A 559 42.44 -19.68 45.76
CA ALA A 559 42.60 -21.13 45.80
C ALA A 559 44.00 -21.55 45.33
N SER A 560 44.62 -22.46 46.08
CA SER A 560 45.93 -23.05 45.78
C SER A 560 45.89 -23.92 44.51
N GLN A 561 46.84 -23.70 43.61
CA GLN A 561 46.98 -24.43 42.35
C GLN A 561 47.47 -25.88 42.59
N ALA A 562 46.79 -26.85 41.99
CA ALA A 562 47.23 -28.24 41.92
C ALA A 562 47.90 -28.52 40.55
N PRO A 563 48.92 -29.40 40.48
CA PRO A 563 49.69 -29.62 39.26
C PRO A 563 48.95 -30.50 38.23
N LEU A 564 49.06 -30.11 36.96
CA LEU A 564 48.49 -30.79 35.79
C LEU A 564 49.28 -32.08 35.42
N PRO A 565 48.62 -33.18 35.05
CA PRO A 565 49.28 -34.32 34.41
C PRO A 565 49.37 -34.14 32.89
N SER A 566 50.56 -34.36 32.35
CA SER A 566 50.88 -34.39 30.92
C SER A 566 50.53 -35.77 30.33
N GLY A 567 49.61 -35.78 29.35
CA GLY A 567 49.24 -36.96 28.56
C GLY A 567 49.26 -36.68 27.05
N PRO A 568 49.55 -37.69 26.19
CA PRO A 568 49.91 -37.48 24.80
C PRO A 568 48.72 -37.18 23.88
N ILE A 569 49.01 -36.36 22.88
CA ILE A 569 48.11 -35.82 21.87
C ILE A 569 47.67 -36.96 20.94
N SER A 570 46.38 -37.28 20.95
CA SER A 570 45.77 -38.25 20.03
C SER A 570 45.31 -37.54 18.77
N ALA A 571 45.91 -37.90 17.63
CA ALA A 571 45.51 -37.45 16.30
C ALA A 571 44.26 -38.22 15.85
N ALA A 572 43.11 -37.54 15.78
CA ALA A 572 41.92 -38.02 15.08
C ALA A 572 41.32 -36.87 14.25
N PRO A 573 40.77 -37.15 13.05
CA PRO A 573 40.29 -36.11 12.15
C PRO A 573 38.99 -35.50 12.67
N VAL A 574 38.99 -34.19 12.86
CA VAL A 574 37.83 -33.41 13.28
C VAL A 574 36.80 -33.40 12.15
N GLY A 575 35.63 -33.98 12.43
CA GLY A 575 34.46 -33.94 11.56
C GLY A 575 33.88 -32.54 11.47
N SER A 576 33.49 -32.18 10.25
CA SER A 576 32.85 -30.94 9.83
C SER A 576 31.54 -30.64 10.60
N GLY A 577 31.64 -29.86 11.67
CA GLY A 577 30.54 -29.06 12.22
C GLY A 577 30.50 -27.70 11.52
N MET A 578 29.32 -27.13 11.31
CA MET A 578 29.15 -25.79 10.71
C MET A 578 29.90 -24.75 11.54
N ASP A 579 30.98 -24.23 10.96
CA ASP A 579 31.83 -23.22 11.53
C ASP A 579 31.06 -21.89 11.59
N ILE A 580 30.67 -21.47 12.80
CA ILE A 580 29.93 -20.22 13.05
C ILE A 580 30.79 -18.98 12.71
N ASN A 581 32.08 -19.18 12.44
CA ASN A 581 33.03 -18.17 12.02
C ASN A 581 33.24 -18.08 10.49
N ALA A 582 32.38 -18.71 9.68
CA ALA A 582 32.48 -18.60 8.23
C ALA A 582 32.15 -17.18 7.74
N VAL A 583 33.20 -16.42 7.38
CA VAL A 583 33.06 -15.14 6.68
C VAL A 583 32.37 -15.39 5.34
N PRO A 584 31.27 -14.68 5.02
CA PRO A 584 30.60 -14.77 3.72
C PRO A 584 31.62 -14.61 2.57
N LEU A 585 31.50 -15.43 1.52
CA LEU A 585 32.47 -15.46 0.41
C LEU A 585 32.68 -14.10 -0.27
N ASP A 586 31.68 -13.22 -0.24
CA ASP A 586 31.73 -11.85 -0.74
C ASP A 586 32.49 -10.86 0.17
N LEU A 587 32.72 -11.23 1.44
CA LEU A 587 33.46 -10.46 2.44
C LEU A 587 34.88 -11.01 2.71
N ALA A 588 35.23 -12.17 2.14
CA ALA A 588 36.53 -12.80 2.34
C ALA A 588 37.70 -11.94 1.82
N ASP A 589 37.55 -11.30 0.65
CA ASP A 589 38.58 -10.46 0.04
C ASP A 589 38.82 -9.14 0.81
N PRO A 590 37.78 -8.36 1.19
CA PRO A 590 37.95 -7.16 2.02
C PRO A 590 38.57 -7.45 3.39
N VAL A 591 38.18 -8.55 4.04
CA VAL A 591 38.72 -8.94 5.35
C VAL A 591 40.18 -9.35 5.22
N ARG A 592 40.55 -10.11 4.18
CA ARG A 592 41.96 -10.38 3.88
C ARG A 592 42.74 -9.09 3.70
N GLN A 593 42.24 -8.15 2.91
CA GLN A 593 42.90 -6.86 2.66
C GLN A 593 43.11 -6.01 3.92
N TYR A 594 42.21 -6.13 4.91
CA TYR A 594 42.35 -5.44 6.19
C TYR A 594 43.42 -6.05 7.10
N PHE A 595 43.60 -7.37 7.05
CA PHE A 595 44.52 -8.12 7.94
C PHE A 595 45.86 -8.50 7.30
N THR A 596 46.06 -8.27 6.00
CA THR A 596 47.40 -8.39 5.40
C THR A 596 48.08 -7.01 5.41
N PRO A 597 49.05 -6.76 6.31
CA PRO A 597 49.84 -5.53 6.23
C PRO A 597 50.59 -5.50 4.89
N GLU A 598 50.41 -4.42 4.13
CA GLU A 598 51.19 -4.19 2.91
C GLU A 598 52.67 -4.21 3.29
N SER A 599 53.40 -5.21 2.78
CA SER A 599 54.85 -5.24 2.93
C SER A 599 55.44 -4.04 2.19
N PRO A 600 56.36 -3.27 2.80
CA PRO A 600 56.97 -2.12 2.14
C PRO A 600 57.67 -2.58 0.86
N LYS A 601 57.40 -1.87 -0.25
CA LYS A 601 58.08 -2.10 -1.53
C LYS A 601 59.59 -1.89 -1.35
N PRO A 602 60.44 -2.76 -1.92
CA PRO A 602 61.88 -2.55 -1.98
C PRO A 602 62.26 -1.35 -2.85
#